data_AF-A0AAU3C918-F1
#
_entry.id   AF-A0AAU3C918-F1
#
_cell.length_a   1.000
_cell.length_b   1.000
_cell.length_c   1.000
_cell.angle_alpha   90.00
_cell.angle_beta   90.00
_cell.angle_gamma   90.00
#
_symmetry.space_group_name_H-M   'P 1'
#
loop_
_entity.id
_entity.type
_entity.pdbx_description
1 polymer ?
#
loop_
_entity_poly.entity_id
_entity_poly.type
_entity_poly.pdbx_seq_one_letter_code
_entity_poly.pdbx_strand_id
1 'polypeptide(L)'
;MNSHGQYEQQVVWTVLGTDIGPLFLAATPAGLVNVVFHASDAVRGKALERLTSRLGSEPVEAPGSPLLAEAIRQVEAYFAGERHDFDLPLDWSLISGFNRQVLRELNSGVPFGSVVGYGDLAARVGQPGAAQAVGVAMGSNPLPVVVPCHRVVERDGGIGGFGGGLETKRKLLALEGVLPEPLF
;
A
#
# COMPACT_ATOMS: atom_id res chain seq x y z
N MET A 1 12.40 -30.77 10.79
CA MET A 1 13.36 -29.81 10.19
C MET A 1 12.65 -28.48 10.12
N ASN A 2 12.98 -27.58 11.05
CA ASN A 2 12.20 -26.37 11.29
C ASN A 2 12.52 -25.33 10.21
N SER A 3 11.61 -25.16 9.25
CA SER A 3 11.59 -24.06 8.28
C SER A 3 11.37 -22.68 8.92
N HIS A 4 11.16 -22.62 10.24
CA HIS A 4 10.91 -21.39 10.99
C HIS A 4 12.17 -20.56 11.31
N GLY A 5 13.38 -21.10 11.13
CA GLY A 5 14.63 -20.39 11.45
C GLY A 5 15.29 -19.63 10.29
N GLN A 6 14.78 -19.74 9.06
CA GLN A 6 15.46 -19.19 7.87
C GLN A 6 15.18 -17.71 7.60
N TYR A 7 14.23 -17.08 8.31
CA TYR A 7 13.77 -15.72 7.99
C TYR A 7 13.90 -14.71 9.14
N GLU A 8 14.54 -15.06 10.26
CA GLU A 8 14.55 -14.22 11.49
C GLU A 8 15.15 -12.81 11.30
N GLN A 9 15.90 -12.56 10.22
CA GLN A 9 16.44 -11.23 9.90
C GLN A 9 16.34 -10.86 8.42
N GLN A 10 15.50 -11.55 7.64
CA GLN A 10 15.53 -11.42 6.19
C GLN A 10 14.28 -10.70 5.66
N VAL A 11 14.49 -9.68 4.84
CA VAL A 11 13.43 -9.10 4.01
C VAL A 11 13.17 -10.07 2.87
N VAL A 12 11.94 -10.53 2.72
CA VAL A 12 11.54 -11.36 1.58
C VAL A 12 10.65 -10.57 0.64
N TRP A 13 10.68 -10.90 -0.65
CA TRP A 13 9.83 -10.25 -1.64
C TRP A 13 9.33 -11.19 -2.73
N THR A 14 8.29 -10.74 -3.43
CA THR A 14 7.75 -11.36 -4.64
C THR A 14 7.06 -10.32 -5.52
N VAL A 15 6.65 -10.72 -6.73
CA VAL A 15 5.82 -9.92 -7.62
C VAL A 15 4.52 -10.68 -7.93
N LEU A 16 3.39 -10.03 -7.72
CA LEU A 16 2.05 -10.54 -7.95
C LEU A 16 1.41 -9.84 -9.15
N GLY A 17 0.87 -10.58 -10.11
CA GLY A 17 0.08 -10.01 -11.19
C GLY A 17 -1.31 -9.58 -10.69
N THR A 18 -1.75 -8.37 -11.04
CA THR A 18 -3.08 -7.83 -10.67
C THR A 18 -3.69 -7.02 -11.82
N ASP A 19 -4.97 -6.66 -11.70
CA ASP A 19 -5.71 -5.87 -12.71
C ASP A 19 -5.21 -4.42 -12.86
N ILE A 20 -4.37 -3.97 -11.93
CA ILE A 20 -3.68 -2.68 -12.00
C ILE A 20 -2.21 -2.82 -12.40
N GLY A 21 -1.80 -3.98 -12.90
CA GLY A 21 -0.42 -4.33 -13.26
C GLY A 21 0.30 -5.12 -12.16
N PRO A 22 1.59 -5.46 -12.36
CA PRO A 22 2.36 -6.22 -11.40
C PRO A 22 2.62 -5.40 -10.13
N LEU A 23 2.32 -5.99 -8.97
CA LEU A 23 2.62 -5.45 -7.65
C LEU A 23 3.82 -6.16 -7.05
N PHE A 24 4.84 -5.39 -6.67
CA PHE A 24 5.91 -5.89 -5.82
C PHE A 24 5.43 -5.89 -4.38
N LEU A 25 5.61 -7.00 -3.67
CA LEU A 25 5.32 -7.14 -2.24
C LEU A 25 6.60 -7.52 -1.51
N ALA A 26 6.92 -6.82 -0.42
CA ALA A 26 8.00 -7.21 0.49
C ALA A 26 7.54 -7.24 1.94
N ALA A 27 8.05 -8.20 2.69
CA ALA A 27 7.74 -8.42 4.08
C ALA A 27 9.00 -8.61 4.94
N THR A 28 8.91 -8.17 6.18
CA THR A 28 9.85 -8.51 7.27
C THR A 28 9.14 -9.48 8.23
N PRO A 29 9.84 -10.01 9.24
CA PRO A 29 9.18 -10.75 10.33
C PRO A 29 8.10 -9.95 11.07
N ALA A 30 8.14 -8.61 11.00
CA ALA A 30 7.12 -7.75 11.60
C ALA A 30 5.85 -7.59 10.74
N GLY A 31 5.90 -7.96 9.46
CA GLY A 31 4.75 -7.88 8.55
C GLY A 31 5.10 -7.35 7.16
N LEU A 32 4.06 -7.05 6.38
CA LEU A 32 4.20 -6.42 5.07
C LEU A 32 4.82 -5.03 5.26
N VAL A 33 5.95 -4.77 4.60
CA VAL A 33 6.76 -3.55 4.78
C VAL A 33 6.75 -2.65 3.55
N ASN A 34 6.56 -3.22 2.35
CA ASN A 34 6.52 -2.43 1.14
C ASN A 34 5.64 -3.05 0.04
N VAL A 35 4.87 -2.18 -0.63
CA VAL A 35 4.12 -2.48 -1.86
C VAL A 35 4.52 -1.44 -2.92
N VAL A 36 4.81 -1.89 -4.14
CA VAL A 36 5.16 -1.00 -5.26
C VAL A 36 4.33 -1.34 -6.50
N PHE A 37 3.70 -0.32 -7.08
CA PHE A 37 2.94 -0.44 -8.33
C PHE A 37 3.85 -0.65 -9.54
N HIS A 38 3.31 -1.26 -10.60
CA HIS A 38 3.94 -1.35 -11.92
C HIS A 38 5.37 -1.89 -11.86
N ALA A 39 5.56 -3.00 -11.14
CA ALA A 39 6.84 -3.63 -10.82
C ALA A 39 7.56 -4.24 -12.05
N SER A 40 7.86 -3.41 -13.04
CA SER A 40 8.83 -3.70 -14.11
C SER A 40 10.23 -3.93 -13.52
N ASP A 41 11.13 -4.51 -14.31
CA ASP A 41 12.49 -4.81 -13.84
C ASP A 41 13.22 -3.58 -13.27
N ALA A 42 13.08 -2.42 -13.92
CA ALA A 42 13.70 -1.18 -13.46
C ALA A 42 13.07 -0.64 -12.16
N VAL A 43 11.75 -0.77 -12.01
CA VAL A 43 11.03 -0.36 -10.79
C VAL A 43 11.39 -1.29 -9.63
N ARG A 44 11.42 -2.60 -9.90
CA ARG A 44 11.82 -3.64 -8.95
C ARG A 44 13.25 -3.42 -8.46
N GLY A 45 14.20 -3.16 -9.36
CA GLY A 45 15.60 -2.87 -8.99
C GLY A 45 15.71 -1.71 -8.00
N LYS A 46 15.02 -0.59 -8.27
CA LYS A 46 14.99 0.58 -7.37
C LYS A 46 14.34 0.28 -6.02
N ALA A 47 13.28 -0.54 -6.00
CA ALA A 47 12.63 -0.95 -4.76
C ALA A 47 13.59 -1.78 -3.89
N LEU A 48 14.32 -2.72 -4.49
CA LEU A 48 15.31 -3.55 -3.80
C LEU A 48 16.47 -2.71 -3.25
N GLU A 49 17.05 -1.81 -4.05
CA GLU A 49 18.10 -0.89 -3.60
C GLU A 49 17.66 -0.05 -2.39
N ARG A 50 16.43 0.48 -2.44
CA ARG A 50 15.85 1.25 -1.35
C ARG A 50 15.67 0.41 -0.09
N LEU A 51 15.17 -0.82 -0.22
CA LEU A 51 14.97 -1.73 0.92
C LEU A 51 16.31 -2.10 1.56
N THR A 52 17.32 -2.46 0.77
CA THR A 52 18.68 -2.73 1.26
C THR A 52 19.23 -1.53 2.02
N SER A 53 19.11 -0.32 1.46
CA SER A 53 19.61 0.91 2.09
C SER A 53 18.89 1.24 3.41
N ARG A 54 17.58 0.96 3.50
CA ARG A 54 16.75 1.35 4.65
C ARG A 54 16.71 0.31 5.76
N LEU A 55 16.81 -0.97 5.41
CA LEU A 55 16.63 -2.09 6.34
C LEU A 55 17.95 -2.82 6.64
N GLY A 56 19.02 -2.54 5.89
CA GLY A 56 20.37 -3.03 6.19
C GLY A 56 20.62 -4.48 5.79
N SER A 57 19.69 -5.14 5.12
CA SER A 57 19.79 -6.52 4.63
C SER A 57 19.35 -6.59 3.17
N GLU A 58 20.03 -7.40 2.36
CA GLU A 58 19.63 -7.65 0.98
C GLU A 58 18.32 -8.45 0.93
N PRO A 59 17.25 -7.93 0.28
CA PRO A 59 15.99 -8.64 0.17
C PRO A 59 16.10 -9.86 -0.76
N VAL A 60 15.48 -10.97 -0.35
CA VAL A 60 15.51 -12.22 -1.12
C VAL A 60 14.16 -12.53 -1.74
N GLU A 61 14.18 -12.92 -3.02
CA GLU A 61 12.99 -13.38 -3.71
C GLU A 61 12.55 -14.73 -3.15
N ALA A 62 11.36 -14.76 -2.54
CA ALA A 62 10.84 -15.96 -1.89
C ALA A 62 9.31 -16.01 -1.98
N PRO A 63 8.73 -16.27 -3.17
CA PRO A 63 7.28 -16.33 -3.37
C PRO A 63 6.58 -17.36 -2.45
N GLY A 64 7.27 -18.44 -2.08
CA GLY A 64 6.75 -19.46 -1.15
C GLY A 64 6.99 -19.15 0.34
N SER A 65 7.47 -17.95 0.68
CA SER A 65 7.75 -17.61 2.08
C SER A 65 6.46 -17.50 2.90
N PRO A 66 6.40 -18.08 4.11
CA PRO A 66 5.26 -17.91 5.00
C PRO A 66 5.01 -16.43 5.38
N LEU A 67 6.03 -15.57 5.29
CA LEU A 67 5.89 -14.13 5.56
C LEU A 67 5.06 -13.39 4.49
N LEU A 68 4.94 -13.94 3.27
CA LEU A 68 4.20 -13.33 2.17
C LEU A 68 2.87 -14.03 1.90
N ALA A 69 2.69 -15.28 2.36
CA ALA A 69 1.56 -16.13 2.01
C ALA A 69 0.21 -15.45 2.24
N GLU A 70 0.02 -14.83 3.40
CA GLU A 70 -1.25 -14.18 3.74
C GLU A 70 -1.45 -12.85 2.99
N ALA A 71 -0.38 -12.10 2.75
CA ALA A 71 -0.45 -10.88 1.95
C ALA A 71 -0.83 -11.19 0.50
N ILE A 72 -0.24 -12.21 -0.11
CA ILE A 72 -0.58 -12.68 -1.46
C ILE A 72 -2.07 -13.05 -1.50
N ARG A 73 -2.49 -13.95 -0.61
CA ARG A 73 -3.86 -14.46 -0.55
C ARG A 73 -4.89 -13.34 -0.41
N GLN A 74 -4.65 -12.37 0.48
CA GLN A 74 -5.60 -11.28 0.70
C GLN A 74 -5.60 -10.27 -0.44
N VAL A 75 -4.45 -9.99 -1.07
CA VAL A 75 -4.39 -9.10 -2.24
C VAL A 75 -5.10 -9.73 -3.43
N GLU A 76 -4.94 -11.02 -3.68
CA GLU A 76 -5.68 -11.75 -4.71
C GLU A 76 -7.19 -11.68 -4.46
N ALA A 77 -7.65 -11.98 -3.23
CA ALA A 77 -9.06 -11.91 -2.87
C ALA A 77 -9.64 -10.48 -2.96
N TYR A 78 -8.83 -9.46 -2.66
CA TYR A 78 -9.23 -8.06 -2.80
C TYR A 78 -9.47 -7.70 -4.27
N PHE A 79 -8.55 -8.06 -5.17
CA PHE A 79 -8.74 -7.81 -6.61
C PHE A 79 -9.84 -8.67 -7.23
N ALA A 80 -10.14 -9.84 -6.67
CA ALA A 80 -11.31 -10.64 -7.05
C ALA A 80 -12.65 -10.05 -6.57
N GLY A 81 -12.64 -8.98 -5.75
CA GLY A 81 -13.86 -8.40 -5.15
C GLY A 81 -14.45 -9.25 -4.03
N GLU A 82 -13.72 -10.26 -3.54
CA GLU A 82 -14.17 -11.19 -2.50
C GLU A 82 -13.81 -10.71 -1.09
N ARG A 83 -12.97 -9.66 -0.99
CA ARG A 83 -12.44 -9.13 0.27
C ARG A 83 -12.45 -7.61 0.29
N HIS A 84 -12.92 -7.03 1.40
CA HIS A 84 -13.09 -5.58 1.56
C HIS A 84 -12.20 -4.96 2.65
N ASP A 85 -11.38 -5.75 3.34
CA ASP A 85 -10.51 -5.32 4.43
C ASP A 85 -9.17 -6.06 4.36
N PHE A 86 -8.11 -5.58 5.01
CA PHE A 86 -6.85 -6.33 5.14
C PHE A 86 -6.58 -6.62 6.61
N ASP A 87 -6.45 -7.91 6.95
CA ASP A 87 -6.08 -8.37 8.27
C ASP A 87 -4.65 -8.90 8.20
N LEU A 88 -3.70 -7.96 8.13
CA LEU A 88 -2.29 -8.24 7.94
C LEU A 88 -1.47 -7.51 9.00
N PRO A 89 -0.42 -8.15 9.56
CA PRO A 89 0.61 -7.41 10.26
C PRO A 89 1.31 -6.46 9.27
N LEU A 90 1.41 -5.18 9.61
CA LEU A 90 2.05 -4.15 8.81
C LEU A 90 3.29 -3.61 9.52
N ASP A 91 4.41 -3.61 8.81
CA ASP A 91 5.66 -3.02 9.29
C ASP A 91 5.75 -1.55 8.86
N TRP A 92 5.61 -0.67 9.84
CA TRP A 92 5.63 0.79 9.65
C TRP A 92 7.04 1.40 9.66
N SER A 93 8.11 0.60 9.65
CA SER A 93 9.50 1.07 9.78
C SER A 93 9.93 2.03 8.67
N LEU A 94 9.38 1.90 7.45
CA LEU A 94 9.74 2.75 6.29
C LEU A 94 9.06 4.13 6.28
N ILE A 95 8.20 4.44 7.24
CA ILE A 95 7.52 5.74 7.35
C ILE A 95 7.53 6.23 8.80
N SER A 96 7.59 7.52 9.05
CA SER A 96 7.71 8.05 10.43
C SER A 96 6.96 9.38 10.61
N GLY A 97 6.95 9.87 11.86
CA GLY A 97 6.41 11.16 12.23
C GLY A 97 4.94 11.35 11.80
N PHE A 98 4.64 12.56 11.33
CA PHE A 98 3.30 12.94 10.88
C PHE A 98 2.77 12.04 9.76
N ASN A 99 3.61 11.66 8.79
CA ASN A 99 3.15 10.82 7.68
C ASN A 99 2.71 9.44 8.16
N ARG A 100 3.42 8.84 9.12
CA ARG A 100 2.99 7.58 9.75
C ARG A 100 1.63 7.74 10.44
N GLN A 101 1.42 8.84 11.17
CA GLN A 101 0.15 9.10 11.85
C GLN A 101 -1.01 9.21 10.86
N VAL A 102 -0.84 9.99 9.78
CA VAL A 102 -1.84 10.15 8.73
C VAL A 102 -2.17 8.82 8.05
N LEU A 103 -1.16 8.02 7.70
CA LEU A 103 -1.39 6.73 7.05
C LEU A 103 -2.05 5.70 7.97
N ARG A 104 -1.76 5.72 9.29
CA ARG A 104 -2.46 4.87 10.25
C ARG A 104 -3.92 5.27 10.41
N GLU A 105 -4.20 6.57 10.51
CA GLU A 105 -5.57 7.10 10.56
C GLU A 105 -6.34 6.72 9.30
N LEU A 106 -5.73 6.87 8.12
CA LEU A 106 -6.31 6.44 6.86
C LEU A 106 -6.62 4.94 6.86
N ASN A 107 -5.68 4.11 7.31
CA ASN A 107 -5.82 2.65 7.32
C ASN A 107 -6.97 2.18 8.22
N SER A 108 -7.15 2.78 9.40
CA SER A 108 -8.21 2.39 10.33
C SER A 108 -9.53 3.11 10.12
N GLY A 109 -9.52 4.32 9.56
CA GLY A 109 -10.65 5.25 9.58
C GLY A 109 -11.38 5.43 8.25
N VAL A 110 -10.91 4.84 7.16
CA VAL A 110 -11.51 4.98 5.82
C VAL A 110 -11.75 3.60 5.21
N PRO A 111 -12.95 3.01 5.43
CA PRO A 111 -13.27 1.67 4.96
C PRO A 111 -13.40 1.58 3.43
N PHE A 112 -13.41 0.35 2.93
CA PHE A 112 -13.69 0.04 1.52
C PHE A 112 -15.01 0.66 1.06
N GLY A 113 -15.00 1.16 -0.18
CA GLY A 113 -16.17 1.81 -0.78
C GLY A 113 -16.46 3.21 -0.24
N SER A 114 -15.51 3.79 0.51
CA SER A 114 -15.60 5.15 1.03
C SER A 114 -14.37 5.97 0.69
N VAL A 115 -14.54 7.30 0.69
CA VAL A 115 -13.47 8.26 0.42
C VAL A 115 -13.42 9.32 1.51
N VAL A 116 -12.27 9.99 1.62
CA VAL A 116 -12.06 11.11 2.53
C VAL A 116 -11.34 12.26 1.82
N GLY A 117 -11.70 13.49 2.16
CA GLY A 117 -10.96 14.66 1.67
C GLY A 117 -9.61 14.82 2.35
N TYR A 118 -8.62 15.40 1.66
CA TYR A 118 -7.32 15.73 2.27
C TYR A 118 -7.45 16.59 3.55
N GLY A 119 -8.36 17.57 3.53
CA GLY A 119 -8.61 18.45 4.67
C GLY A 119 -9.29 17.74 5.85
N ASP A 120 -10.22 16.84 5.56
CA ASP A 120 -10.92 16.06 6.58
C ASP A 120 -9.96 15.10 7.27
N LEU A 121 -9.10 14.43 6.50
CA LEU A 121 -8.08 13.55 7.05
C LEU A 121 -7.06 14.34 7.90
N ALA A 122 -6.71 15.57 7.49
CA ALA A 122 -5.88 16.47 8.29
C ALA A 122 -6.54 16.84 9.64
N ALA A 123 -7.86 17.10 9.62
CA ALA A 123 -8.61 17.38 10.83
C ALA A 123 -8.68 16.16 11.78
N ARG A 124 -8.86 14.94 11.23
CA ARG A 124 -8.88 13.69 12.02
C ARG A 124 -7.59 13.44 12.79
N VAL A 125 -6.43 13.82 12.22
CA VAL A 125 -5.14 13.72 12.91
C VAL A 125 -4.80 14.93 13.78
N GLY A 126 -5.76 15.82 14.03
CA GLY A 126 -5.59 17.00 14.90
C GLY A 126 -4.75 18.12 14.28
N GLN A 127 -4.61 18.15 12.95
CA GLN A 127 -3.87 19.18 12.22
C GLN A 127 -4.76 19.85 11.16
N PRO A 128 -5.86 20.54 11.56
CA PRO A 128 -6.72 21.23 10.61
C PRO A 128 -5.92 22.24 9.78
N GLY A 129 -6.15 22.25 8.46
CA GLY A 129 -5.39 23.07 7.50
C GLY A 129 -4.15 22.40 6.90
N ALA A 130 -3.73 21.24 7.39
CA ALA A 130 -2.54 20.53 6.90
C ALA A 130 -2.81 19.65 5.65
N ALA A 131 -3.75 20.01 4.79
CA ALA A 131 -4.15 19.20 3.63
C ALA A 131 -2.97 18.90 2.67
N GLN A 132 -2.07 19.88 2.45
CA GLN A 132 -0.88 19.68 1.63
C GLN A 132 0.09 18.66 2.26
N ALA A 133 0.26 18.69 3.58
CA ALA A 133 1.09 17.73 4.30
C ALA A 133 0.49 16.32 4.24
N VAL A 134 -0.85 16.19 4.27
CA VAL A 134 -1.52 14.92 3.99
C VAL A 134 -1.23 14.43 2.57
N GLY A 135 -1.18 15.33 1.57
CA GLY A 135 -0.73 14.98 0.21
C GLY A 135 0.67 14.36 0.17
N VAL A 136 1.62 14.94 0.93
CA VAL A 136 2.97 14.38 1.09
C VAL A 136 2.94 13.01 1.80
N ALA A 137 2.09 12.84 2.80
CA ALA A 137 1.89 11.55 3.46
C ALA A 137 1.39 10.48 2.46
N MET A 138 0.42 10.82 1.60
CA MET A 138 -0.09 9.90 0.56
C MET A 138 0.99 9.48 -0.43
N GLY A 139 1.82 10.42 -0.88
CA GLY A 139 2.94 10.14 -1.80
C GLY A 139 4.09 9.36 -1.16
N SER A 140 4.18 9.34 0.17
CA SER A 140 5.19 8.59 0.91
C SER A 140 4.71 7.24 1.45
N ASN A 141 3.48 6.84 1.13
CA ASN A 141 2.91 5.56 1.56
C ASN A 141 3.76 4.38 1.08
N PRO A 142 4.40 3.62 1.99
CA PRO A 142 5.16 2.43 1.61
C PRO A 142 4.25 1.23 1.32
N LEU A 143 2.98 1.28 1.69
CA LEU A 143 2.04 0.15 1.67
C LEU A 143 0.75 0.49 0.88
N PRO A 144 0.82 1.02 -0.36
CA PRO A 144 -0.39 1.30 -1.13
C PRO A 144 -1.24 0.04 -1.36
N VAL A 145 -2.51 0.24 -1.75
CA VAL A 145 -3.59 -0.78 -1.77
C VAL A 145 -4.00 -1.20 -0.37
N VAL A 146 -3.08 -1.73 0.43
CA VAL A 146 -3.34 -2.18 1.80
C VAL A 146 -3.62 -1.01 2.74
N VAL A 147 -2.75 0.00 2.72
CA VAL A 147 -3.02 1.34 3.27
C VAL A 147 -3.61 2.18 2.14
N PRO A 148 -4.90 2.53 2.21
CA PRO A 148 -5.70 2.86 1.03
C PRO A 148 -5.58 4.33 0.60
N CYS A 149 -4.38 4.77 0.21
CA CYS A 149 -4.16 6.17 -0.20
C CYS A 149 -4.94 6.58 -1.46
N HIS A 150 -5.48 5.62 -2.22
CA HIS A 150 -6.39 5.87 -3.33
C HIS A 150 -7.76 6.38 -2.87
N ARG A 151 -8.14 6.19 -1.61
CA ARG A 151 -9.40 6.69 -1.02
C ARG A 151 -9.34 8.17 -0.61
N VAL A 152 -8.18 8.82 -0.70
CA VAL A 152 -8.04 10.25 -0.40
C VAL A 152 -8.25 11.08 -1.65
N VAL A 153 -9.23 11.99 -1.64
CA VAL A 153 -9.68 12.76 -2.82
C VAL A 153 -9.68 14.27 -2.55
N GLU A 154 -9.78 15.05 -3.63
CA GLU A 154 -9.93 16.51 -3.54
C GLU A 154 -11.33 16.88 -3.05
N ARG A 155 -11.44 18.08 -2.45
CA ARG A 155 -12.67 18.56 -1.81
C ARG A 155 -13.86 18.66 -2.77
N ASP A 156 -13.61 18.95 -4.04
CA ASP A 156 -14.65 19.14 -5.06
C ASP A 156 -14.99 17.84 -5.81
N GLY A 157 -14.63 16.68 -5.24
CA GLY A 157 -14.85 15.37 -5.87
C GLY A 157 -13.80 15.01 -6.94
N GLY A 158 -12.77 15.84 -7.10
CA GLY A 158 -11.63 15.55 -7.95
C GLY A 158 -10.82 14.36 -7.44
N ILE A 159 -10.37 13.49 -8.36
CA ILE A 159 -9.57 12.31 -8.00
C ILE A 159 -8.21 12.72 -7.41
N GLY A 160 -7.64 13.87 -7.80
CA GLY A 160 -6.32 14.32 -7.35
C GLY A 160 -5.17 13.41 -7.82
N GLY A 161 -3.95 13.72 -7.38
CA GLY A 161 -2.75 12.97 -7.75
C GLY A 161 -2.66 11.56 -7.13
N PHE A 162 -1.90 10.67 -7.78
CA PHE A 162 -1.65 9.32 -7.27
C PHE A 162 -0.29 8.78 -7.69
N GLY A 163 0.47 8.22 -6.73
CA GLY A 163 1.82 7.69 -6.99
C GLY A 163 1.85 6.52 -7.97
N GLY A 164 0.78 5.73 -8.05
CA GLY A 164 0.59 4.68 -9.06
C GLY A 164 0.03 5.17 -10.40
N GLY A 165 -0.20 6.47 -10.57
CA GLY A 165 -0.88 7.04 -11.74
C GLY A 165 -2.40 7.06 -11.62
N LEU A 166 -3.04 7.97 -12.35
CA LEU A 166 -4.48 8.20 -12.24
C LEU A 166 -5.33 7.00 -12.68
N GLU A 167 -4.85 6.22 -13.65
CA GLU A 167 -5.56 5.02 -14.10
C GLU A 167 -5.65 3.98 -12.99
N THR A 168 -4.55 3.70 -12.29
CA THR A 168 -4.55 2.80 -11.12
C THR A 168 -5.51 3.27 -10.04
N LYS A 169 -5.52 4.58 -9.74
CA LYS A 169 -6.45 5.14 -8.75
C LYS A 169 -7.91 4.94 -9.16
N ARG A 170 -8.24 5.16 -10.44
CA ARG A 170 -9.59 4.93 -10.98
C ARG A 170 -10.00 3.47 -10.87
N LYS A 171 -9.13 2.54 -11.27
CA LYS A 171 -9.41 1.10 -11.20
C LYS A 171 -9.65 0.64 -9.76
N LEU A 172 -8.82 1.10 -8.81
CA LEU A 172 -9.02 0.79 -7.39
C LEU A 172 -10.34 1.37 -6.86
N LEU A 173 -10.65 2.63 -7.18
CA LEU A 173 -11.92 3.24 -6.77
C LEU A 173 -13.14 2.58 -7.42
N ALA A 174 -13.02 2.10 -8.67
CA ALA A 174 -14.08 1.38 -9.37
C ALA A 174 -14.31 -0.01 -8.80
N LEU A 175 -13.24 -0.75 -8.51
CA LEU A 175 -13.29 -2.02 -7.78
C LEU A 175 -14.03 -1.87 -6.44
N GLU A 176 -13.83 -0.75 -5.76
CA GLU A 176 -14.51 -0.44 -4.50
C GLU A 176 -15.94 0.11 -4.66
N GLY A 177 -16.44 0.27 -5.89
CA GLY A 177 -17.78 0.80 -6.16
C GLY A 177 -17.93 2.32 -5.92
N VAL A 178 -16.82 3.06 -5.79
CA VAL A 178 -16.83 4.52 -5.58
C VAL A 178 -16.98 5.28 -6.91
N LEU A 179 -16.37 4.77 -7.97
CA LEU A 179 -16.52 5.31 -9.33
C LEU A 179 -17.18 4.26 -10.21
N PRO A 180 -18.10 4.64 -11.12
CA PRO A 180 -18.55 3.70 -12.13
C PRO A 180 -17.34 3.25 -12.97
N GLU A 181 -17.28 1.97 -13.33
CA GLU A 181 -16.34 1.51 -14.35
C GLU A 181 -16.53 2.33 -15.63
N PRO A 182 -15.45 2.68 -16.35
CA PRO A 182 -15.59 3.33 -17.64
C PRO A 182 -16.48 2.45 -18.54
N LEU A 183 -17.60 2.99 -19.00
CA LEU A 183 -18.56 2.23 -19.82
C LEU A 183 -18.05 1.95 -21.23
N PHE A 184 -16.89 2.49 -21.62
CA PHE A 184 -16.24 2.33 -22.94
C PHE A 184 -14.74 2.52 -22.82
#